data_AF-A0A9P5DYU1-F1
#
_entry.id   AF-A0A9P5DYU1-F1
#
_cell.length_a   1.000
_cell.length_b   1.000
_cell.length_c   1.000
_cell.angle_alpha   90.00
_cell.angle_beta   90.00
_cell.angle_gamma   90.00
#
_symmetry.space_group_name_H-M   'P 1'
#
loop_
_entity.id
_entity.type
_entity.pdbx_description
1 polymer ?
#
loop_
_entity_poly.entity_id
_entity_poly.type
_entity_poly.pdbx_seq_one_letter_code
_entity_poly.pdbx_strand_id
1 'polypeptide(L)'
;MSTKPLTKTPTLKRTRGQTEEQDSNYETSSSTSNLINFMQADGDWQETAFSYSLHHNKAPFNLATLDPSADSQLQNALRFLPAKTQLDALIEAFFSNVNHHYNFVHPPAFIRQYVNWSCRRSQGCLQDIQLTTLIFMMCACVTQHLDEETQTTLGIHLTQPSKDVSKAYHDAGHRLAEAIPVGFYHLTNLQWKVLSICWFKGEAKFTEAWHTIGLAVQEAYELGLHKSRPFSTQDIGAQIGRRAWRVLYCWNWQLSSILGRPFIMNDIDVEPELPDLNNTPPTPTLHTKLQYQLISSLAKRWQTPQNINSPSKVHDYKKMTLRKMTNGHG
;
A
#
# COMPACT_ATOMS: atom_id res chain seq x y z
N MET A 1 -23.60 48.77 -15.30
CA MET A 1 -22.93 47.50 -15.62
C MET A 1 -22.34 46.95 -14.33
N SER A 2 -22.99 45.93 -13.76
CA SER A 2 -22.70 45.39 -12.41
C SER A 2 -21.90 44.11 -12.54
N THR A 3 -20.68 44.08 -12.02
CA THR A 3 -19.84 42.88 -11.93
C THR A 3 -20.11 42.17 -10.61
N LYS A 4 -20.63 40.93 -10.68
CA LYS A 4 -20.66 39.99 -9.55
C LYS A 4 -19.46 39.04 -9.67
N PRO A 5 -18.76 38.72 -8.57
CA PRO A 5 -18.02 37.48 -8.47
C PRO A 5 -18.85 36.41 -7.74
N LEU A 6 -19.02 35.25 -8.38
CA LEU A 6 -19.42 33.99 -7.73
C LEU A 6 -18.18 33.10 -7.61
N THR A 7 -17.78 32.77 -6.39
CA THR A 7 -17.11 31.51 -6.10
C THR A 7 -17.34 31.19 -4.63
N LYS A 8 -18.29 30.29 -4.37
CA LYS A 8 -18.51 29.72 -3.03
C LYS A 8 -17.55 28.55 -2.87
N THR A 9 -16.62 28.68 -1.93
CA THR A 9 -15.72 27.63 -1.46
C THR A 9 -16.54 26.57 -0.69
N PRO A 10 -16.34 25.26 -0.89
CA PRO A 10 -17.00 24.26 -0.05
C PRO A 10 -16.38 24.27 1.34
N THR A 11 -17.22 24.42 2.37
CA THR A 11 -16.78 24.50 3.76
C THR A 11 -16.74 23.10 4.36
N LEU A 12 -15.54 22.60 4.66
CA LEU A 12 -15.34 21.40 5.48
C LEU A 12 -15.86 21.65 6.91
N LYS A 13 -16.81 20.84 7.37
CA LYS A 13 -17.29 20.88 8.76
C LYS A 13 -16.43 19.99 9.66
N ARG A 14 -15.95 20.57 10.76
CA ARG A 14 -15.31 19.87 11.89
C ARG A 14 -16.38 19.62 12.94
N THR A 15 -16.66 18.37 13.27
CA THR A 15 -17.68 18.05 14.29
C THR A 15 -17.04 17.50 15.56
N ARG A 16 -17.49 18.06 16.69
CA ARG A 16 -17.15 17.75 18.08
C ARG A 16 -18.07 16.61 18.55
N GLY A 17 -17.51 15.57 19.16
CA GLY A 17 -18.24 14.39 19.57
C GLY A 17 -19.25 14.66 20.70
N GLN A 18 -20.44 14.07 20.57
CA GLN A 18 -21.32 13.73 21.68
C GLN A 18 -21.77 12.28 21.51
N THR A 19 -21.71 11.57 22.64
CA THR A 19 -21.96 10.14 22.80
C THR A 19 -23.45 9.90 23.00
N GLU A 20 -24.06 9.05 22.18
CA GLU A 20 -25.32 8.39 22.54
C GLU A 20 -25.23 6.91 22.16
N GLU A 21 -25.35 6.07 23.17
CA GLU A 21 -25.46 4.61 23.07
C GLU A 21 -26.84 4.26 22.52
N GLN A 22 -26.90 3.37 21.53
CA GLN A 22 -28.10 2.57 21.27
C GLN A 22 -27.70 1.23 20.65
N ASP A 23 -28.08 0.18 21.38
CA ASP A 23 -27.93 -1.23 21.02
C ASP A 23 -28.69 -1.57 19.74
N SER A 24 -28.01 -2.25 18.80
CA SER A 24 -28.70 -2.99 17.73
C SER A 24 -27.98 -4.30 17.45
N ASN A 25 -28.61 -5.40 17.86
CA ASN A 25 -28.27 -6.76 17.45
C ASN A 25 -28.31 -6.87 15.92
N TYR A 26 -27.18 -7.17 15.30
CA TYR A 26 -27.06 -7.50 13.88
C TYR A 26 -26.64 -8.97 13.75
N GLU A 27 -27.44 -9.77 13.05
CA GLU A 27 -27.11 -11.15 12.73
C GLU A 27 -25.89 -11.19 11.78
N THR A 28 -24.81 -11.80 12.26
CA THR A 28 -23.52 -11.98 11.57
C THR A 28 -23.67 -13.03 10.46
N SER A 29 -23.57 -12.62 9.19
CA SER A 29 -23.58 -13.56 8.06
C SER A 29 -22.25 -14.33 7.98
N SER A 30 -22.29 -15.57 7.46
CA SER A 30 -21.12 -16.47 7.35
C SER A 30 -19.86 -15.84 6.70
N SER A 31 -20.00 -14.90 5.76
CA SER A 31 -18.83 -14.22 5.17
C SER A 31 -18.14 -13.23 6.11
N THR A 32 -18.87 -12.68 7.09
CA THR A 32 -18.26 -11.80 8.10
C THR A 32 -17.45 -12.59 9.13
N SER A 33 -17.73 -13.87 9.37
CA SER A 33 -16.99 -14.69 10.35
C SER A 33 -15.53 -14.91 9.95
N ASN A 34 -15.23 -15.10 8.66
CA ASN A 34 -13.85 -15.27 8.17
C ASN A 34 -13.05 -13.96 8.28
N LEU A 35 -13.65 -12.81 7.97
CA LEU A 35 -12.97 -11.51 8.15
C LEU A 35 -12.72 -11.19 9.63
N ILE A 36 -13.62 -11.61 10.52
CA ILE A 36 -13.46 -11.48 11.98
C ILE A 36 -12.27 -12.27 12.49
N ASN A 37 -11.91 -13.41 11.89
CA ASN A 37 -10.71 -14.17 12.26
C ASN A 37 -9.42 -13.33 12.08
N PHE A 38 -9.36 -12.45 11.07
CA PHE A 38 -8.24 -11.52 10.91
C PHE A 38 -8.23 -10.40 11.96
N MET A 39 -9.35 -10.11 12.63
CA MET A 39 -9.42 -9.08 13.67
C MET A 39 -8.93 -9.56 15.04
N GLN A 40 -9.06 -10.86 15.33
CA GLN A 40 -8.77 -11.46 16.63
C GLN A 40 -7.28 -11.76 16.87
N ALA A 41 -6.42 -11.50 15.88
CA ALA A 41 -5.03 -11.95 15.90
C ALA A 41 -4.08 -11.15 16.82
N ASP A 42 -4.45 -10.01 17.42
CA ASP A 42 -3.58 -9.28 18.36
C ASP A 42 -4.33 -8.22 19.18
N GLY A 43 -4.03 -8.16 20.48
CA GLY A 43 -4.63 -7.27 21.48
C GLY A 43 -4.07 -5.85 21.54
N ASP A 44 -4.94 -4.93 21.96
CA ASP A 44 -4.74 -3.51 22.34
C ASP A 44 -3.90 -2.62 21.40
N TRP A 45 -4.59 -1.98 20.44
CA TRP A 45 -4.00 -1.08 19.46
C TRP A 45 -4.29 0.38 19.80
N GLN A 46 -3.26 1.23 19.79
CA GLN A 46 -3.45 2.69 19.79
C GLN A 46 -3.56 3.20 18.35
N GLU A 47 -4.71 3.82 18.03
CA GLU A 47 -5.06 4.39 16.71
C GLU A 47 -4.09 5.50 16.24
N THR A 48 -3.30 6.06 17.16
CA THR A 48 -2.30 7.10 16.93
C THR A 48 -1.12 6.67 16.06
N ALA A 49 -0.90 5.35 15.87
CA ALA A 49 0.22 4.78 15.12
C ALA A 49 0.18 4.99 13.59
N PHE A 50 -0.88 5.59 13.05
CA PHE A 50 -1.00 5.87 11.60
C PHE A 50 -0.67 7.33 11.22
N SER A 51 -0.38 8.18 12.21
CA SER A 51 -0.05 9.59 12.04
C SER A 51 1.44 9.84 11.86
N TYR A 52 1.94 9.73 10.64
CA TYR A 52 3.35 10.08 10.34
C TYR A 52 3.46 11.45 9.68
N SER A 53 4.28 12.32 10.26
CA SER A 53 4.60 13.64 9.70
C SER A 53 6.05 14.02 9.99
N LEU A 54 6.74 14.55 8.99
CA LEU A 54 8.00 15.27 9.18
C LEU A 54 7.82 16.57 9.98
N HIS A 55 6.64 17.17 9.86
CA HIS A 55 6.29 18.43 10.48
C HIS A 55 5.58 18.14 11.80
N HIS A 56 6.33 18.20 12.90
CA HIS A 56 5.91 18.00 14.29
C HIS A 56 4.71 18.84 14.79
N ASN A 57 4.03 19.61 13.92
CA ASN A 57 2.96 20.54 14.27
C ASN A 57 1.65 20.40 13.46
N LYS A 58 1.49 19.37 12.62
CA LYS A 58 0.20 19.05 12.03
C LYS A 58 -0.36 17.80 12.71
N ALA A 59 -1.61 17.89 13.17
CA ALA A 59 -2.42 16.76 13.61
C ALA A 59 -2.33 15.60 12.59
N PRO A 60 -2.61 14.33 12.99
CA PRO A 60 -2.68 13.21 12.07
C PRO A 60 -3.33 13.63 10.76
N PHE A 61 -2.66 13.39 9.63
CA PHE A 61 -3.30 13.55 8.33
C PHE A 61 -4.41 12.51 8.26
N ASN A 62 -5.59 12.87 8.78
CA ASN A 62 -6.78 12.07 8.68
C ASN A 62 -7.03 11.79 7.19
N LEU A 63 -7.59 10.61 6.91
CA LEU A 63 -8.04 10.27 5.58
C LEU A 63 -8.94 11.41 5.06
N ALA A 64 -8.74 11.77 3.79
CA ALA A 64 -9.57 12.77 3.14
C ALA A 64 -10.95 12.15 2.94
N THR A 65 -11.98 12.85 3.41
CA THR A 65 -13.36 12.40 3.30
C THR A 65 -14.12 13.24 2.29
N LEU A 66 -14.95 12.58 1.49
CA LEU A 66 -15.85 13.21 0.52
C LEU A 66 -17.27 12.69 0.67
N ASP A 67 -18.23 13.56 0.37
CA ASP A 67 -19.64 13.21 0.30
C ASP A 67 -19.96 12.61 -1.08
N PRO A 68 -20.40 11.34 -1.16
CA PRO A 68 -20.77 10.71 -2.42
C PRO A 68 -21.92 11.42 -3.16
N SER A 69 -22.75 12.21 -2.47
CA SER A 69 -23.83 12.98 -3.09
C SER A 69 -23.32 14.28 -3.75
N ALA A 70 -22.18 14.80 -3.30
CA ALA A 70 -21.57 16.02 -3.81
C ALA A 70 -20.47 15.76 -4.86
N ASP A 71 -19.95 14.54 -4.93
CA ASP A 71 -18.86 14.16 -5.84
C ASP A 71 -19.28 13.00 -6.76
N SER A 72 -19.51 13.30 -8.04
CA SER A 72 -19.93 12.32 -9.04
C SER A 72 -18.88 11.25 -9.32
N GLN A 73 -17.59 11.58 -9.17
CA GLN A 73 -16.50 10.65 -9.45
C GLN A 73 -16.43 9.57 -8.35
N LEU A 74 -16.50 9.99 -7.08
CA LEU A 74 -16.63 9.09 -5.95
C LEU A 74 -17.91 8.26 -6.05
N GLN A 75 -19.04 8.87 -6.39
CA GLN A 75 -20.31 8.15 -6.54
C GLN A 75 -20.22 7.05 -7.60
N ASN A 76 -19.66 7.36 -8.77
CA ASN A 76 -19.48 6.41 -9.86
C ASN A 76 -18.51 5.29 -9.46
N ALA A 77 -17.42 5.62 -8.77
CA ALA A 77 -16.49 4.62 -8.25
C ALA A 77 -17.19 3.68 -7.25
N LEU A 78 -17.90 4.20 -6.26
CA LEU A 78 -18.62 3.38 -5.27
C LEU A 78 -19.68 2.48 -5.90
N ARG A 79 -20.30 2.88 -7.01
CA ARG A 79 -21.24 2.04 -7.79
C ARG A 79 -20.53 0.96 -8.61
N PHE A 80 -19.29 1.20 -9.00
CA PHE A 80 -18.49 0.26 -9.76
C PHE A 80 -17.91 -0.87 -8.91
N LEU A 81 -17.78 -0.69 -7.59
CA LEU A 81 -17.40 -1.77 -6.68
C LEU A 81 -18.44 -2.89 -6.69
N PRO A 82 -18.00 -4.17 -6.57
CA PRO A 82 -18.89 -5.30 -6.60
C PRO A 82 -19.81 -5.33 -5.37
N ALA A 83 -20.80 -6.23 -5.42
CA ALA A 83 -21.69 -6.48 -4.29
C ALA A 83 -20.88 -6.89 -3.04
N LYS A 84 -21.40 -6.54 -1.85
CA LYS A 84 -20.66 -6.70 -0.57
C LYS A 84 -20.06 -8.09 -0.39
N THR A 85 -20.82 -9.16 -0.68
CA THR A 85 -20.34 -10.54 -0.55
C THR A 85 -19.13 -10.83 -1.45
N GLN A 86 -19.17 -10.39 -2.71
CA GLN A 86 -18.06 -10.58 -3.64
C GLN A 86 -16.88 -9.67 -3.28
N LEU A 87 -17.13 -8.46 -2.77
CA LEU A 87 -16.09 -7.57 -2.27
C LEU A 87 -15.37 -8.19 -1.07
N ASP A 88 -16.10 -8.77 -0.13
CA ASP A 88 -15.53 -9.47 1.03
C ASP A 88 -14.63 -10.63 0.61
N ALA A 89 -15.10 -11.46 -0.33
CA ALA A 89 -14.32 -12.56 -0.88
C ALA A 89 -13.02 -12.07 -1.56
N LEU A 90 -13.07 -10.95 -2.29
CA LEU A 90 -11.89 -10.33 -2.88
C LEU A 90 -10.91 -9.82 -1.82
N ILE A 91 -11.40 -9.19 -0.75
CA ILE A 91 -10.55 -8.70 0.35
C ILE A 91 -9.90 -9.86 1.11
N GLU A 92 -10.64 -10.94 1.38
CA GLU A 92 -10.10 -12.16 1.99
C GLU A 92 -9.03 -12.80 1.09
N ALA A 93 -9.32 -12.97 -0.19
CA ALA A 93 -8.37 -13.51 -1.17
C ALA A 93 -7.11 -12.65 -1.30
N PHE A 94 -7.20 -11.33 -1.13
CA PHE A 94 -6.03 -10.46 -1.13
C PHE A 94 -5.07 -10.82 0.01
N PHE A 95 -5.57 -11.02 1.23
CA PHE A 95 -4.73 -11.35 2.37
C PHE A 95 -4.11 -12.74 2.26
N SER A 96 -4.87 -13.70 1.73
CA SER A 96 -4.39 -15.07 1.51
C SER A 96 -3.34 -15.15 0.39
N ASN A 97 -3.58 -14.49 -0.75
CA ASN A 97 -2.85 -14.78 -1.99
C ASN A 97 -1.85 -13.69 -2.41
N VAL A 98 -2.05 -12.44 -1.97
CA VAL A 98 -1.26 -11.30 -2.46
C VAL A 98 -0.39 -10.73 -1.34
N ASN A 99 -0.99 -10.41 -0.19
CA ASN A 99 -0.34 -9.61 0.84
C ASN A 99 0.90 -10.28 1.42
N HIS A 100 0.94 -11.60 1.55
CA HIS A 100 2.02 -12.34 2.22
C HIS A 100 3.42 -12.08 1.62
N HIS A 101 3.50 -11.72 0.33
CA HIS A 101 4.77 -11.43 -0.36
C HIS A 101 5.54 -10.28 0.28
N TYR A 102 4.86 -9.17 0.59
CA TYR A 102 5.51 -7.96 1.12
C TYR A 102 4.84 -7.40 2.36
N ASN A 103 3.71 -7.95 2.79
CA ASN A 103 2.94 -7.55 3.97
C ASN A 103 2.75 -6.02 4.05
N PHE A 104 2.36 -5.38 2.95
CA PHE A 104 2.17 -3.93 2.93
C PHE A 104 0.92 -3.49 3.69
N VAL A 105 -0.04 -4.38 3.87
CA VAL A 105 -1.29 -4.11 4.59
C VAL A 105 -1.33 -5.00 5.83
N HIS A 106 -1.54 -4.41 7.00
CA HIS A 106 -1.73 -5.17 8.23
C HIS A 106 -3.20 -5.63 8.33
N PRO A 107 -3.50 -6.94 8.28
CA PRO A 107 -4.88 -7.41 8.15
C PRO A 107 -5.80 -6.94 9.29
N PRO A 108 -5.48 -7.10 10.59
CA PRO A 108 -6.38 -6.67 11.67
C PRO A 108 -6.73 -5.17 11.61
N ALA A 109 -5.73 -4.34 11.31
CA ALA A 109 -5.93 -2.90 11.23
C ALA A 109 -6.76 -2.49 10.02
N PHE A 110 -6.51 -3.12 8.87
CA PHE A 110 -7.27 -2.85 7.65
C PHE A 110 -8.72 -3.32 7.77
N ILE A 111 -8.97 -4.53 8.28
CA ILE A 111 -10.33 -5.08 8.38
C ILE A 111 -11.22 -4.19 9.27
N ARG A 112 -10.70 -3.65 10.38
CA ARG A 112 -11.44 -2.68 11.20
C ARG A 112 -11.86 -1.44 10.40
N GLN A 113 -10.93 -0.88 9.62
CA GLN A 113 -11.21 0.27 8.76
C GLN A 113 -12.22 -0.09 7.65
N TYR A 114 -12.07 -1.26 7.04
CA TYR A 114 -12.92 -1.77 5.97
C TYR A 114 -14.37 -1.99 6.43
N VAL A 115 -14.58 -2.60 7.61
CA VAL A 115 -15.92 -2.80 8.18
C VAL A 115 -16.59 -1.45 8.42
N ASN A 116 -15.89 -0.50 9.06
CA ASN A 116 -16.41 0.85 9.29
C ASN A 116 -16.73 1.58 7.98
N TRP A 117 -15.83 1.51 7.00
CA TRP A 117 -16.04 2.06 5.66
C TRP A 117 -17.27 1.46 4.98
N SER A 118 -17.44 0.14 5.07
CA SER A 118 -18.58 -0.54 4.45
C SER A 118 -19.91 -0.15 5.10
N CYS A 119 -19.96 0.01 6.42
CA CYS A 119 -21.15 0.51 7.12
C CYS A 119 -21.47 1.95 6.72
N ARG A 120 -20.46 2.82 6.62
CA ARG A 120 -20.67 4.19 6.11
C ARG A 120 -21.16 4.19 4.67
N ARG A 121 -20.65 3.30 3.81
CA ARG A 121 -21.05 3.19 2.40
C ARG A 121 -22.52 2.82 2.27
N SER A 122 -23.03 1.87 3.06
CA SER A 122 -24.46 1.48 3.02
C SER A 122 -25.38 2.59 3.52
N GLN A 123 -24.91 3.44 4.43
CA GLN A 123 -25.65 4.58 4.96
C GLN A 123 -25.57 5.84 4.07
N GLY A 124 -24.78 5.82 2.98
CA GLY A 124 -24.56 7.00 2.14
C GLY A 124 -23.75 8.12 2.83
N CYS A 125 -23.01 7.78 3.89
CA CYS A 125 -22.19 8.71 4.64
C CYS A 125 -20.91 9.11 3.89
N LEU A 126 -20.19 10.10 4.43
CA LEU A 126 -18.87 10.50 3.95
C LEU A 126 -17.92 9.29 3.83
N GLN A 127 -17.16 9.23 2.74
CA GLN A 127 -16.24 8.14 2.44
C GLN A 127 -14.80 8.62 2.41
N ASP A 128 -13.90 7.78 2.92
CA ASP A 128 -12.46 8.00 2.87
C ASP A 128 -11.91 7.68 1.47
N ILE A 129 -11.37 8.70 0.79
CA ILE A 129 -10.89 8.57 -0.60
C ILE A 129 -9.72 7.58 -0.65
N GLN A 130 -8.72 7.77 0.21
CA GLN A 130 -7.49 6.96 0.21
C GLN A 130 -7.79 5.48 0.48
N LEU A 131 -8.69 5.19 1.43
CA LEU A 131 -9.08 3.81 1.75
C LEU A 131 -9.88 3.19 0.60
N THR A 132 -10.77 3.96 -0.03
CA THR A 132 -11.52 3.50 -1.21
C THR A 132 -10.58 3.19 -2.37
N THR A 133 -9.57 4.02 -2.62
CA THR A 133 -8.50 3.74 -3.59
C THR A 133 -7.73 2.47 -3.26
N LEU A 134 -7.39 2.25 -1.97
CA LEU A 134 -6.71 1.02 -1.55
C LEU A 134 -7.58 -0.22 -1.76
N ILE A 135 -8.89 -0.15 -1.48
CA ILE A 135 -9.84 -1.25 -1.72
C ILE A 135 -9.88 -1.62 -3.21
N PHE A 136 -10.00 -0.62 -4.10
CA PHE A 136 -9.91 -0.85 -5.54
C PHE A 136 -8.63 -1.54 -5.95
N MET A 137 -7.50 -1.10 -5.39
CA MET A 137 -6.20 -1.69 -5.69
C MET A 137 -6.11 -3.14 -5.20
N MET A 138 -6.65 -3.46 -4.02
CA MET A 138 -6.72 -4.84 -3.53
C MET A 138 -7.56 -5.72 -4.46
N CYS A 139 -8.72 -5.23 -4.91
CA CYS A 139 -9.55 -5.92 -5.90
C CYS A 139 -8.80 -6.15 -7.21
N ALA A 140 -8.11 -5.12 -7.73
CA ALA A 140 -7.32 -5.22 -8.96
C ALA A 140 -6.19 -6.25 -8.85
N CYS A 141 -5.43 -6.26 -7.75
CA CYS A 141 -4.35 -7.23 -7.53
C CYS A 141 -4.86 -8.68 -7.47
N VAL A 142 -6.00 -8.93 -6.80
CA VAL A 142 -6.57 -10.29 -6.74
C VAL A 142 -7.07 -10.70 -8.11
N THR A 143 -7.91 -9.86 -8.73
CA THR A 143 -8.50 -10.15 -10.04
C THR A 143 -7.46 -10.38 -11.13
N GLN A 144 -6.29 -9.73 -11.08
CA GLN A 144 -5.20 -9.96 -12.05
C GLN A 144 -4.75 -11.43 -12.15
N HIS A 145 -4.93 -12.20 -11.08
CA HIS A 145 -4.50 -13.58 -10.95
C HIS A 145 -5.66 -14.57 -10.79
N LEU A 146 -6.91 -14.12 -10.98
CA LEU A 146 -8.07 -15.00 -10.94
C LEU A 146 -8.18 -15.79 -12.25
N ASP A 147 -8.03 -17.11 -12.15
CA ASP A 147 -8.42 -18.09 -13.18
C ASP A 147 -9.82 -18.66 -12.90
N GLU A 148 -10.32 -19.54 -13.76
CA GLU A 148 -11.67 -20.11 -13.64
C GLU A 148 -11.85 -21.00 -12.40
N GLU A 149 -10.80 -21.74 -12.03
CA GLU A 149 -10.79 -22.58 -10.83
C GLU A 149 -10.90 -21.72 -9.56
N THR A 150 -10.03 -20.72 -9.44
CA THR A 150 -10.02 -19.82 -8.28
C THR A 150 -11.32 -19.02 -8.16
N GLN A 151 -11.90 -18.59 -9.28
CA GLN A 151 -13.22 -17.94 -9.30
C GLN A 151 -14.31 -18.84 -8.70
N THR A 152 -14.32 -20.13 -9.09
CA THR A 152 -15.28 -21.10 -8.59
C THR A 152 -15.10 -21.36 -7.09
N THR A 153 -13.86 -21.57 -6.65
CA THR A 153 -13.54 -21.82 -5.23
C THR A 153 -13.88 -20.64 -4.32
N LEU A 154 -13.66 -19.41 -4.78
CA LEU A 154 -13.93 -18.19 -4.02
C LEU A 154 -15.37 -17.68 -4.16
N GLY A 155 -16.20 -18.30 -5.02
CA GLY A 155 -17.55 -17.82 -5.32
C GLY A 155 -17.57 -16.44 -6.00
N ILE A 156 -16.52 -16.10 -6.76
CA ILE A 156 -16.39 -14.84 -7.47
C ILE A 156 -16.82 -15.06 -8.92
N HIS A 157 -17.92 -14.42 -9.32
CA HIS A 157 -18.42 -14.49 -10.69
C HIS A 157 -18.09 -13.20 -11.45
N LEU A 158 -17.20 -13.30 -12.43
CA LEU A 158 -16.86 -12.19 -13.33
C LEU A 158 -17.65 -12.33 -14.64
N THR A 159 -18.22 -11.22 -15.12
CA THR A 159 -18.96 -11.18 -16.39
C THR A 159 -18.06 -10.85 -17.59
N GLN A 160 -16.82 -10.48 -17.32
CA GLN A 160 -15.80 -10.06 -18.29
C GLN A 160 -14.50 -10.79 -17.98
N PRO A 161 -13.55 -10.84 -18.93
CA PRO A 161 -12.24 -11.42 -18.68
C PRO A 161 -11.60 -10.80 -17.43
N SER A 162 -11.03 -11.67 -16.60
CA SER A 162 -10.38 -11.34 -15.32
C SER A 162 -9.39 -10.16 -15.44
N LYS A 163 -8.58 -10.13 -16.51
CA LYS A 163 -7.65 -9.04 -16.82
C LYS A 163 -8.33 -7.69 -17.07
N ASP A 164 -9.46 -7.68 -17.79
CA ASP A 164 -10.19 -6.45 -18.10
C ASP A 164 -10.84 -5.86 -16.85
N VAL A 165 -11.44 -6.73 -16.02
CA VAL A 165 -12.01 -6.35 -14.72
C VAL A 165 -10.91 -5.81 -13.80
N SER A 166 -9.77 -6.49 -13.74
CA SER A 166 -8.61 -6.07 -12.96
C SER A 166 -8.11 -4.68 -13.36
N LYS A 167 -7.95 -4.46 -14.67
CA LYS A 167 -7.59 -3.14 -15.21
C LYS A 167 -8.64 -2.09 -14.87
N ALA A 168 -9.92 -2.41 -14.97
CA ALA A 168 -10.98 -1.46 -14.67
C ALA A 168 -10.99 -1.05 -13.19
N TYR A 169 -10.75 -1.98 -12.25
CA TYR A 169 -10.56 -1.65 -10.84
C TYR A 169 -9.33 -0.78 -10.60
N HIS A 170 -8.20 -1.11 -11.23
CA HIS A 170 -6.99 -0.30 -11.16
C HIS A 170 -7.24 1.13 -11.64
N ASP A 171 -7.82 1.30 -12.83
CA ASP A 171 -8.12 2.61 -13.41
C ASP A 171 -9.11 3.40 -12.56
N ALA A 172 -10.14 2.76 -11.99
CA ALA A 172 -11.12 3.41 -11.11
C ALA A 172 -10.46 3.93 -9.82
N GLY A 173 -9.62 3.10 -9.19
CA GLY A 173 -8.83 3.49 -8.02
C GLY A 173 -7.85 4.62 -8.33
N HIS A 174 -7.14 4.55 -9.46
CA HIS A 174 -6.20 5.56 -9.90
C HIS A 174 -6.88 6.92 -10.12
N ARG A 175 -7.99 6.96 -10.87
CA ARG A 175 -8.76 8.19 -11.07
C ARG A 175 -9.17 8.79 -9.74
N LEU A 176 -9.71 7.96 -8.83
CA LEU A 176 -10.11 8.43 -7.50
C LEU A 176 -8.92 8.98 -6.70
N ALA A 177 -7.74 8.40 -6.86
CA ALA A 177 -6.52 8.89 -6.22
C ALA A 177 -6.12 10.31 -6.68
N GLU A 178 -6.44 10.69 -7.92
CA GLU A 178 -6.19 12.05 -8.44
C GLU A 178 -7.04 13.11 -7.73
N ALA A 179 -8.15 12.72 -7.09
CA ALA A 179 -8.97 13.61 -6.28
C ALA A 179 -8.39 13.87 -4.88
N ILE A 180 -7.34 13.14 -4.46
CA ILE A 180 -6.67 13.37 -3.18
C ILE A 180 -5.89 14.69 -3.27
N PRO A 181 -6.17 15.68 -2.40
CA PRO A 181 -5.50 16.97 -2.50
C PRO A 181 -3.99 16.87 -2.22
N VAL A 182 -3.21 17.70 -2.92
CA VAL A 182 -1.76 17.81 -2.66
C VAL A 182 -1.51 18.16 -1.20
N GLY A 183 -0.55 17.48 -0.57
CA GLY A 183 -0.22 17.66 0.84
C GLY A 183 -0.95 16.72 1.80
N PHE A 184 -1.92 15.93 1.32
CA PHE A 184 -2.58 14.88 2.11
C PHE A 184 -1.82 13.56 2.01
N TYR A 185 -0.67 13.51 2.67
CA TYR A 185 0.16 12.31 2.71
C TYR A 185 -0.31 11.34 3.80
N HIS A 186 -0.34 10.04 3.50
CA HIS A 186 -0.82 9.01 4.43
C HIS A 186 -0.23 7.64 4.12
N LEU A 187 -0.12 6.76 5.12
CA LEU A 187 0.37 5.39 4.89
C LEU A 187 -0.50 4.62 3.87
N THR A 188 -1.82 4.84 3.90
CA THR A 188 -2.77 4.26 2.92
C THR A 188 -2.45 4.68 1.48
N ASN A 189 -1.99 5.93 1.28
CA ASN A 189 -1.53 6.37 -0.04
C ASN A 189 -0.33 5.58 -0.51
N LEU A 190 0.64 5.39 0.38
CA LEU A 190 1.83 4.60 0.08
C LEU A 190 1.45 3.15 -0.24
N GLN A 191 0.54 2.55 0.54
CA GLN A 191 0.04 1.19 0.37
C GLN A 191 -0.60 0.98 -1.01
N TRP A 192 -1.51 1.85 -1.46
CA TRP A 192 -2.10 1.66 -2.79
C TRP A 192 -1.05 1.87 -3.89
N LYS A 193 -0.11 2.82 -3.75
CA LYS A 193 0.95 3.04 -4.73
C LYS A 193 1.88 1.84 -4.87
N VAL A 194 2.32 1.22 -3.77
CA VAL A 194 3.17 0.01 -3.82
C VAL A 194 2.44 -1.20 -4.41
N LEU A 195 1.13 -1.34 -4.14
CA LEU A 195 0.31 -2.38 -4.76
C LEU A 195 0.06 -2.11 -6.25
N SER A 196 -0.12 -0.84 -6.64
CA SER A 196 -0.19 -0.44 -8.05
C SER A 196 1.11 -0.78 -8.80
N ILE A 197 2.28 -0.61 -8.15
CA ILE A 197 3.56 -1.02 -8.72
C ILE A 197 3.62 -2.55 -8.90
N CYS A 198 3.16 -3.34 -7.92
CA CYS A 198 3.04 -4.79 -8.08
C CYS A 198 2.18 -5.15 -9.30
N TRP A 199 1.01 -4.51 -9.41
CA TRP A 199 0.08 -4.76 -10.51
C TRP A 199 0.69 -4.43 -11.87
N PHE A 200 1.32 -3.25 -12.01
CA PHE A 200 2.02 -2.89 -13.25
C PHE A 200 3.15 -3.86 -13.59
N LYS A 201 3.91 -4.34 -12.59
CA LYS A 201 4.95 -5.36 -12.81
C LYS A 201 4.34 -6.68 -13.29
N GLY A 202 3.18 -7.09 -12.78
CA GLY A 202 2.44 -8.26 -13.25
C GLY A 202 1.96 -8.12 -14.71
N GLU A 203 1.58 -6.91 -15.13
CA GLU A 203 1.22 -6.58 -16.52
C GLU A 203 2.42 -6.29 -17.44
N ALA A 204 3.66 -6.46 -16.95
CA ALA A 204 4.88 -6.06 -17.65
C ALA A 204 4.94 -4.58 -18.08
N LYS A 205 4.18 -3.70 -17.43
CA LYS A 205 4.13 -2.24 -17.62
C LYS A 205 5.23 -1.55 -16.81
N PHE A 206 6.49 -1.88 -17.12
CA PHE A 206 7.64 -1.46 -16.31
C PHE A 206 7.87 0.05 -16.29
N THR A 207 7.51 0.76 -17.37
CA THR A 207 7.64 2.22 -17.43
C THR A 207 6.67 2.90 -16.46
N GLU A 208 5.41 2.47 -16.45
CA GLU A 208 4.36 2.94 -15.55
C GLU A 208 4.68 2.58 -14.10
N ALA A 209 5.20 1.38 -13.86
CA ALA A 209 5.72 0.97 -12.56
C ALA A 209 6.83 1.92 -12.08
N TRP A 210 7.80 2.26 -12.94
CA TRP A 210 8.89 3.17 -12.58
C TRP A 210 8.40 4.59 -12.29
N HIS A 211 7.44 5.13 -13.06
CA HIS A 211 6.83 6.42 -12.75
C HIS A 211 6.06 6.40 -11.42
N THR A 212 5.32 5.33 -11.15
CA THR A 212 4.59 5.16 -9.88
C THR A 212 5.53 5.03 -8.69
N ILE A 213 6.72 4.43 -8.87
CA ILE A 213 7.79 4.45 -7.86
C ILE A 213 8.17 5.89 -7.51
N GLY A 214 8.33 6.78 -8.47
CA GLY A 214 8.61 8.20 -8.19
C GLY A 214 7.55 8.84 -7.28
N LEU A 215 6.27 8.60 -7.56
CA LEU A 215 5.16 9.07 -6.72
C LEU A 215 5.15 8.44 -5.32
N ALA A 216 5.46 7.14 -5.22
CA ALA A 216 5.53 6.41 -3.96
C ALA A 216 6.71 6.87 -3.10
N VAL A 217 7.84 7.17 -3.73
CA VAL A 217 9.04 7.70 -3.08
C VAL A 217 8.77 9.10 -2.53
N GLN A 218 8.10 9.98 -3.29
CA GLN A 218 7.68 11.29 -2.79
C GLN A 218 6.78 11.15 -1.56
N GLU A 219 5.75 10.29 -1.62
CA GLU A 219 4.89 9.99 -0.47
C GLU A 219 5.71 9.54 0.75
N ALA A 220 6.65 8.63 0.55
CA ALA A 220 7.48 8.09 1.62
C ALA A 220 8.46 9.12 2.21
N TYR A 221 8.95 10.06 1.39
CA TYR A 221 9.75 11.18 1.86
C TYR A 221 8.95 12.08 2.80
N GLU A 222 7.72 12.43 2.42
CA GLU A 222 6.81 13.31 3.19
C GLU A 222 6.40 12.66 4.52
N LEU A 223 6.23 11.34 4.53
CA LEU A 223 6.01 10.54 5.74
C LEU A 223 7.29 10.35 6.58
N GLY A 224 8.46 10.74 6.08
CA GLY A 224 9.74 10.65 6.79
C GLY A 224 10.35 9.27 6.88
N LEU A 225 9.94 8.35 6.01
CA LEU A 225 10.37 6.95 6.02
C LEU A 225 11.82 6.75 5.57
N HIS A 226 12.41 7.78 4.95
CA HIS A 226 13.83 7.82 4.56
C HIS A 226 14.78 7.98 5.76
N LYS A 227 14.28 8.44 6.91
CA LYS A 227 15.10 8.72 8.09
C LYS A 227 15.23 7.46 8.94
N SER A 228 16.44 7.17 9.40
CA SER A 228 16.63 6.19 10.47
C SER A 228 16.10 6.79 11.78
N ARG A 229 15.04 6.20 12.33
CA ARG A 229 14.52 6.55 13.65
C ARG A 229 14.42 5.27 14.48
N PRO A 230 14.71 5.33 15.79
CA PRO A 230 14.33 4.25 16.69
C PRO A 230 12.81 4.25 16.75
N PHE A 231 12.19 3.27 16.12
CA PHE A 231 10.75 3.07 16.22
C PHE A 231 10.50 2.00 17.27
N SER A 232 9.48 2.22 18.11
CA SER A 232 8.99 1.16 18.98
C SER A 232 8.64 -0.06 18.12
N THR A 233 9.01 -1.25 18.58
CA THR A 233 8.61 -2.52 17.95
C THR A 233 7.10 -2.72 17.94
N GLN A 234 6.35 -1.91 18.67
CA GLN A 234 4.89 -1.92 18.71
C GLN A 234 4.24 -1.07 17.61
N ASP A 235 5.00 -0.22 16.92
CA ASP A 235 4.46 0.66 15.90
C ASP A 235 4.42 -0.03 14.52
N ILE A 236 3.28 -0.65 14.21
CA ILE A 236 3.07 -1.36 12.94
C ILE A 236 3.17 -0.40 11.75
N GLY A 237 2.58 0.80 11.85
CA GLY A 237 2.60 1.77 10.75
C GLY A 237 4.03 2.09 10.33
N ALA A 238 4.91 2.25 11.32
CA ALA A 238 6.34 2.41 11.14
C ALA A 238 6.97 1.24 10.40
N GLN A 239 6.65 0.02 10.83
CA GLN A 239 7.21 -1.20 10.27
C GLN A 239 6.79 -1.40 8.81
N ILE A 240 5.51 -1.16 8.50
CA ILE A 240 5.00 -1.17 7.14
C ILE A 240 5.71 -0.11 6.30
N GLY A 241 5.81 1.12 6.80
CA GLY A 241 6.48 2.22 6.09
C GLY A 241 7.96 1.91 5.79
N ARG A 242 8.71 1.41 6.78
CA ARG A 242 10.11 0.97 6.58
C ARG A 242 10.22 -0.16 5.57
N ARG A 243 9.26 -1.10 5.59
CA ARG A 243 9.21 -2.21 4.64
C ARG A 243 8.94 -1.71 3.22
N ALA A 244 7.96 -0.82 3.05
CA ALA A 244 7.67 -0.16 1.79
C ALA A 244 8.88 0.59 1.24
N TRP A 245 9.59 1.34 2.09
CA TRP A 245 10.82 2.04 1.70
C TRP A 245 11.87 1.08 1.12
N ARG A 246 12.17 -0.01 1.83
CA ARG A 246 13.14 -1.02 1.38
C ARG A 246 12.75 -1.65 0.05
N VAL A 247 11.48 -2.03 -0.10
CA VAL A 247 10.99 -2.61 -1.35
C VAL A 247 11.06 -1.61 -2.49
N LEU A 248 10.66 -0.35 -2.26
CA LEU A 248 10.77 0.72 -3.25
C LEU A 248 12.22 0.95 -3.69
N TYR A 249 13.17 0.94 -2.76
CA TYR A 249 14.60 1.07 -3.07
C TYR A 249 15.07 -0.06 -4.01
N CYS A 250 14.71 -1.31 -3.68
CA CYS A 250 15.01 -2.48 -4.50
C CYS A 250 14.38 -2.37 -5.90
N TRP A 251 13.08 -2.08 -5.99
CA TRP A 251 12.38 -1.99 -7.25
C TRP A 251 12.84 -0.81 -8.10
N ASN A 252 13.14 0.34 -7.48
CA ASN A 252 13.66 1.49 -8.18
C ASN A 252 15.01 1.16 -8.82
N TRP A 253 15.90 0.50 -8.08
CA TRP A 253 17.17 0.03 -8.61
C TRP A 253 16.97 -0.95 -9.77
N GLN A 254 16.13 -1.96 -9.60
CA GLN A 254 15.83 -2.97 -10.63
C GLN A 254 15.24 -2.35 -11.90
N LEU A 255 14.19 -1.54 -11.79
CA LEU A 255 13.53 -0.94 -12.94
C LEU A 255 14.40 0.12 -13.62
N SER A 256 15.18 0.89 -12.85
CA SER A 256 16.17 1.82 -13.42
C SER A 256 17.22 1.06 -14.24
N SER A 257 17.63 -0.12 -13.76
CA SER A 257 18.55 -1.01 -14.46
C SER A 257 17.96 -1.53 -15.77
N ILE A 258 16.72 -2.03 -15.73
CA ILE A 258 16.01 -2.59 -16.88
C ILE A 258 15.73 -1.53 -17.95
N LEU A 259 15.33 -0.32 -17.54
CA LEU A 259 14.86 0.72 -18.44
C LEU A 259 15.96 1.69 -18.90
N GLY A 260 17.22 1.52 -18.46
CA GLY A 260 18.27 2.49 -18.81
C GLY A 260 18.12 3.84 -18.08
N ARG A 261 17.40 3.89 -16.96
CA ARG A 261 17.06 5.14 -16.25
C ARG A 261 17.99 5.40 -15.06
N PRO A 262 18.13 6.66 -14.62
CA PRO A 262 18.84 6.97 -13.38
C PRO A 262 18.15 6.37 -12.16
N PHE A 263 18.94 5.91 -11.20
CA PHE A 263 18.46 5.52 -9.88
C PHE A 263 18.24 6.76 -9.01
N ILE A 264 16.99 6.98 -8.57
CA ILE A 264 16.54 8.24 -7.95
C ILE A 264 16.38 8.23 -6.41
N MET A 265 16.73 7.14 -5.73
CA MET A 265 16.56 7.01 -4.28
C MET A 265 17.89 7.02 -3.54
N ASN A 266 17.89 7.63 -2.34
CA ASN A 266 19.00 7.53 -1.40
C ASN A 266 18.78 6.34 -0.45
N ASP A 267 19.89 5.81 0.07
CA ASP A 267 19.85 4.77 1.10
C ASP A 267 19.40 5.36 2.45
N ILE A 268 18.94 4.51 3.37
CA ILE A 268 18.72 4.91 4.77
C ILE A 268 20.09 5.07 5.45
N ASP A 269 20.30 6.20 6.14
CA ASP A 269 21.60 6.58 6.69
C ASP A 269 22.19 5.62 7.73
N VAL A 270 21.36 4.96 8.54
CA VAL A 270 21.80 4.05 9.62
C VAL A 270 20.82 2.88 9.72
N GLU A 271 21.27 1.65 9.47
CA GLU A 271 20.44 0.45 9.64
C GLU A 271 20.86 -0.32 10.91
N PRO A 272 19.91 -0.77 11.76
CA PRO A 272 20.20 -1.76 12.79
C PRO A 272 20.68 -3.08 12.15
N GLU A 273 21.66 -3.71 12.77
CA GLU A 273 22.23 -4.99 12.32
C GLU A 273 21.14 -6.07 12.05
N LEU A 274 21.48 -7.03 11.20
CA LEU A 274 20.59 -8.18 10.96
C LEU A 274 20.30 -8.88 12.29
N PRO A 275 19.04 -9.29 12.57
CA PRO A 275 18.82 -10.25 13.64
C PRO A 275 19.64 -11.50 13.34
N ASP A 276 20.24 -12.07 14.38
CA ASP A 276 21.02 -13.30 14.27
C ASP A 276 20.13 -14.41 13.69
N LEU A 277 20.47 -14.82 12.46
CA LEU A 277 19.73 -15.82 11.70
C LEU A 277 19.84 -17.22 12.32
N ASN A 278 20.84 -17.43 13.19
CA ASN A 278 21.06 -18.71 13.86
C ASN A 278 20.10 -18.91 15.04
N ASN A 279 19.56 -17.82 15.60
CA ASN A 279 18.79 -17.84 16.84
C ASN A 279 17.32 -17.38 16.68
N THR A 280 16.91 -16.93 15.49
CA THR A 280 15.57 -16.39 15.27
C THR A 280 14.90 -17.03 14.04
N PRO A 281 13.66 -17.54 14.15
CA PRO A 281 12.96 -18.06 12.99
C PRO A 281 12.80 -16.97 11.91
N PRO A 282 12.97 -17.32 10.62
CA PRO A 282 12.94 -16.33 9.55
C PRO A 282 11.54 -15.72 9.44
N THR A 283 11.46 -14.41 9.60
CA THR A 283 10.21 -13.69 9.32
C THR A 283 9.87 -13.77 7.83
N PRO A 284 8.58 -13.76 7.43
CA PRO A 284 8.19 -13.76 6.00
C PRO A 284 8.85 -12.64 5.18
N THR A 285 9.23 -11.54 5.84
CA THR A 285 9.82 -10.35 5.22
C THR A 285 11.35 -10.31 5.29
N LEU A 286 12.00 -11.38 5.79
CA LEU A 286 13.46 -11.48 5.84
C LEU A 286 14.08 -11.35 4.45
N HIS A 287 13.49 -11.99 3.44
CA HIS A 287 13.98 -11.92 2.07
C HIS A 287 14.09 -10.46 1.56
N THR A 288 13.10 -9.62 1.91
CA THR A 288 13.10 -8.18 1.56
C THR A 288 14.28 -7.45 2.20
N LYS A 289 14.59 -7.74 3.47
CA LYS A 289 15.73 -7.13 4.17
C LYS A 289 17.07 -7.56 3.54
N LEU A 290 17.24 -8.85 3.26
CA LEU A 290 18.45 -9.37 2.64
C LEU A 290 18.66 -8.79 1.22
N GLN A 291 17.60 -8.75 0.42
CA GLN A 291 17.64 -8.17 -0.92
C GLN A 291 18.01 -6.69 -0.86
N TYR A 292 17.39 -5.92 0.05
CA TYR A 292 17.71 -4.52 0.26
C TYR A 292 19.18 -4.30 0.59
N GLN A 293 19.74 -5.07 1.53
CA GLN A 293 21.14 -4.92 1.90
C GLN A 293 22.08 -5.23 0.74
N LEU A 294 21.82 -6.29 -0.04
CA LEU A 294 22.60 -6.59 -1.23
C LEU A 294 22.54 -5.43 -2.23
N ILE A 295 21.33 -4.97 -2.56
CA ILE A 295 21.12 -3.89 -3.53
C ILE A 295 21.71 -2.55 -3.03
N SER A 296 21.59 -2.22 -1.75
CA SER A 296 22.23 -1.04 -1.15
C SER A 296 23.75 -1.08 -1.32
N SER A 297 24.39 -2.22 -1.02
CA SER A 297 25.84 -2.36 -1.22
C SER A 297 26.25 -2.24 -2.69
N LEU A 298 25.43 -2.75 -3.61
CA LEU A 298 25.64 -2.61 -5.05
C LEU A 298 25.48 -1.16 -5.52
N ALA A 299 24.40 -0.51 -5.10
CA ALA A 299 24.07 0.86 -5.45
C ALA A 299 25.09 1.87 -4.89
N LYS A 300 25.63 1.66 -3.68
CA LYS A 300 26.71 2.50 -3.13
C LYS A 300 27.96 2.50 -4.00
N ARG A 301 28.26 1.37 -4.65
CA ARG A 301 29.47 1.20 -5.44
C ARG A 301 29.30 1.60 -6.91
N TRP A 302 28.14 1.34 -7.49
CA TRP A 302 27.91 1.53 -8.93
C TRP A 302 26.66 2.32 -9.28
N GLN A 303 25.82 2.73 -8.33
CA GLN A 303 24.47 3.27 -8.54
C GLN A 303 23.55 2.31 -9.30
N THR A 304 23.74 2.11 -10.60
CA THR A 304 23.03 1.13 -11.44
C THR A 304 24.01 0.13 -12.10
N PRO A 305 23.58 -1.08 -12.47
CA PRO A 305 24.40 -2.07 -13.17
C PRO A 305 25.01 -1.58 -14.49
N GLN A 306 24.39 -0.58 -15.14
CA GLN A 306 24.90 0.01 -16.38
C GLN A 306 26.29 0.64 -16.20
N ASN A 307 26.64 1.04 -14.97
CA ASN A 307 27.95 1.59 -14.63
C ASN A 307 29.04 0.51 -14.44
N ILE A 308 28.68 -0.78 -14.53
CA ILE A 308 29.59 -1.93 -14.54
C ILE A 308 30.03 -2.17 -15.99
N ASN A 309 30.94 -1.32 -16.46
CA ASN A 309 31.36 -1.24 -17.86
C ASN A 309 32.78 -1.77 -18.12
N SER A 310 33.37 -2.52 -17.18
CA SER A 310 34.70 -3.13 -17.36
C SER A 310 34.75 -4.56 -16.81
N PRO A 311 35.60 -5.44 -17.36
CA PRO A 311 35.78 -6.80 -16.86
C PRO A 311 36.16 -6.87 -15.37
N SER A 312 36.97 -5.92 -14.90
CA SER A 312 37.34 -5.80 -13.48
C SER A 312 36.13 -5.52 -12.58
N LYS A 313 35.26 -4.59 -12.97
CA LYS A 313 34.02 -4.29 -12.24
C LYS A 313 33.05 -5.48 -12.24
N VAL A 314 32.98 -6.25 -13.33
CA VAL A 314 32.16 -7.47 -13.40
C VAL A 314 32.67 -8.54 -12.42
N HIS A 315 33.99 -8.73 -12.32
CA HIS A 315 34.58 -9.67 -11.36
C HIS A 315 34.26 -9.25 -9.92
N ASP A 316 34.41 -7.96 -9.62
CA ASP A 316 34.10 -7.40 -8.31
C ASP A 316 32.61 -7.54 -7.94
N TYR A 317 31.72 -7.33 -8.90
CA TYR A 317 30.28 -7.57 -8.73
C TYR A 317 30.01 -9.02 -8.33
N LYS A 318 30.56 -9.98 -9.08
CA LYS A 318 30.41 -11.43 -8.80
C LYS A 318 30.93 -11.79 -7.41
N LYS A 319 32.09 -11.26 -7.03
CA LYS A 319 32.68 -11.50 -5.70
C LYS A 319 31.79 -10.99 -4.58
N MET A 320 31.19 -9.80 -4.74
CA MET A 320 30.32 -9.21 -3.73
C MET A 320 28.99 -9.95 -3.60
N THR A 321 28.40 -10.39 -4.71
CA THR A 321 27.18 -11.21 -4.69
C THR A 321 27.45 -12.56 -4.03
N LEU A 322 28.56 -13.23 -4.36
CA LEU A 322 28.94 -14.52 -3.77
C LEU A 322 29.17 -14.40 -2.27
N ARG A 323 29.91 -13.39 -1.81
CA ARG A 323 30.19 -13.17 -0.38
C ARG A 323 28.90 -13.00 0.44
N LYS A 324 27.90 -12.31 -0.10
CA LYS A 324 26.61 -12.15 0.60
C LYS A 324 25.76 -13.42 0.60
N MET A 325 25.88 -14.26 -0.43
CA MET A 325 25.24 -15.58 -0.45
C MET A 325 25.89 -16.53 0.56
N THR A 326 27.22 -16.52 0.70
CA THR A 326 27.93 -17.41 1.62
C THR A 326 27.81 -17.00 3.08
N ASN A 327 27.76 -15.69 3.37
CA ASN A 327 27.63 -15.18 4.74
C ASN A 327 26.22 -15.29 5.33
N GLY A 328 25.23 -15.76 4.56
CA GLY A 328 23.88 -16.10 5.06
C GLY A 328 23.75 -17.53 5.59
N HIS A 329 24.84 -18.31 5.58
CA HIS A 329 24.90 -19.72 5.98
C HIS A 329 25.93 -19.98 7.12
N GLY A 330 26.31 -18.94 7.87
CA GLY A 330 27.35 -19.01 8.90
C GLY A 330 26.80 -18.88 10.31
#